data_AF-A0A536PXU1-F1
#
_entry.id   AF-A0A536PXU1-F1
#
_cell.length_a   1.000
_cell.length_b   1.000
_cell.length_c   1.000
_cell.angle_alpha   90.00
_cell.angle_beta   90.00
_cell.angle_gamma   90.00
#
_symmetry.space_group_name_H-M   'P 1'
#
loop_
_entity.id
_entity.type
_entity.pdbx_description
1 polymer ?
#
loop_
_entity_poly.entity_id
_entity_poly.type
_entity_poly.pdbx_seq_one_letter_code
_entity_poly.pdbx_strand_id
1 'polypeptide(L)'
;MFGHRHRQRGQALLIVLAFVAAFLLILWAGLTLASSAFLGLGTVHADTRSTYALDAGLAYAMQVIDEKNGNGCNAPKTSGLTLNYPSGAITVNVGIQKGNPCHGNGATWNVTITATGTSRTLMALVTQVGPSSVVTWESIQ
;
A
#
# COMPACT_ATOMS: atom_id res chain seq x y z
N MET A 1 33.75 24.51 -65.38
CA MET A 1 33.72 23.18 -64.72
C MET A 1 33.73 23.37 -63.19
N PHE A 2 32.63 23.81 -62.56
CA PHE A 2 32.56 24.03 -61.10
C PHE A 2 31.14 23.80 -60.57
N GLY A 3 30.60 22.58 -60.75
CA GLY A 3 29.22 22.25 -60.34
C GLY A 3 29.09 21.15 -59.28
N HIS A 4 30.13 20.35 -59.02
CA HIS A 4 29.98 19.12 -58.23
C HIS A 4 30.27 19.24 -56.72
N ARG A 5 30.99 20.27 -56.26
CA ARG A 5 31.33 20.41 -54.82
C ARG A 5 30.17 20.89 -53.95
N HIS A 6 29.22 21.65 -54.49
CA HIS A 6 28.05 22.13 -53.74
C HIS A 6 27.01 21.03 -53.45
N ARG A 7 26.85 20.08 -54.38
CA ARG A 7 25.84 19.01 -54.29
C ARG A 7 26.20 17.97 -53.22
N GLN A 8 27.50 17.65 -53.07
CA GLN A 8 28.00 16.74 -52.04
C GLN A 8 27.89 17.31 -50.61
N ARG A 9 28.12 18.63 -50.43
CA ARG A 9 27.98 19.29 -49.11
C ARG A 9 26.52 19.35 -48.63
N GLY A 10 25.57 19.60 -49.53
CA GLY A 10 24.14 19.58 -49.20
C GLY A 10 23.62 18.18 -48.84
N GLN A 11 24.14 17.14 -49.50
CA GLN A 11 23.76 15.76 -49.24
C GLN A 11 24.33 15.23 -47.92
N ALA A 12 25.58 15.58 -47.58
CA ALA A 12 26.17 15.26 -46.28
C ALA A 12 25.43 15.93 -45.11
N LEU A 13 24.98 17.18 -45.30
CA LEU A 13 24.24 17.92 -44.27
C LEU A 13 22.86 17.29 -44.00
N LEU A 14 22.17 16.80 -45.04
CA LEU A 14 20.91 16.06 -44.88
C LEU A 14 21.08 14.74 -44.13
N ILE A 15 22.16 14.00 -44.40
CA ILE A 15 22.46 12.75 -43.69
C ILE A 15 22.72 13.02 -42.21
N VAL A 16 23.53 14.04 -41.90
CA VAL A 16 23.79 14.44 -40.50
C VAL A 16 22.51 14.88 -39.81
N LEU A 17 21.66 15.67 -40.47
CA LEU A 17 20.38 16.12 -39.91
C LEU A 17 19.44 14.94 -39.62
N ALA A 18 19.36 13.97 -40.53
CA ALA A 18 18.56 12.77 -40.33
C ALA A 18 19.09 11.91 -39.16
N PHE A 19 20.41 11.82 -39.02
CA PHE A 19 21.03 11.10 -37.91
C PHE A 19 20.79 11.78 -36.56
N VAL A 20 20.91 13.11 -36.52
CA VAL A 20 20.61 13.91 -35.32
C VAL A 20 19.13 13.80 -34.96
N ALA A 21 18.22 13.85 -35.93
CA ALA A 21 16.79 13.66 -35.70
C ALA A 21 16.47 12.26 -35.15
N ALA A 22 17.05 11.20 -35.73
CA ALA A 22 16.90 9.85 -35.24
C ALA A 22 17.45 9.68 -33.81
N PHE A 23 18.61 10.29 -33.53
CA PHE A 23 19.22 10.26 -32.20
C PHE A 23 18.35 10.98 -31.16
N LEU A 24 17.81 12.15 -31.50
CA LEU A 24 16.90 12.89 -30.61
C LEU A 24 15.61 12.11 -30.34
N LEU A 25 15.07 11.40 -31.33
CA LEU A 25 13.89 10.54 -31.14
C LEU A 25 14.18 9.36 -30.20
N ILE A 26 15.35 8.74 -30.31
CA ILE A 26 15.78 7.66 -29.41
C ILE A 26 15.95 8.17 -27.98
N LEU A 27 16.60 9.33 -27.80
CA LEU A 27 16.74 9.96 -26.49
C LEU A 27 15.39 10.32 -25.87
N TRP A 28 14.48 10.87 -26.66
CA TRP A 28 13.13 11.21 -26.21
C TRP A 28 12.34 9.96 -25.77
N ALA A 29 12.43 8.87 -26.54
CA ALA A 29 11.81 7.59 -26.18
C ALA A 29 12.41 7.00 -24.89
N GLY A 30 13.74 7.04 -24.74
CA GLY A 30 14.42 6.58 -23.51
C GLY A 30 14.04 7.40 -22.28
N LEU A 31 13.95 8.73 -22.42
CA LEU A 31 13.59 9.63 -21.33
C LEU A 31 12.14 9.46 -20.89
N THR A 32 11.22 9.24 -21.82
CA THR A 32 9.80 8.98 -21.51
C THR A 32 9.61 7.65 -20.78
N LEU A 33 10.30 6.59 -21.22
CA LEU A 33 10.33 5.29 -20.52
C LEU A 33 10.89 5.43 -19.10
N ALA A 34 12.04 6.07 -18.92
CA ALA A 34 12.63 6.30 -17.60
C ALA A 34 11.69 7.10 -16.68
N SER A 35 11.08 8.16 -17.19
CA SER A 35 10.14 9.00 -16.44
C SER A 35 8.93 8.22 -15.95
N SER A 36 8.42 7.27 -16.76
CA SER A 36 7.30 6.41 -16.36
C SER A 36 7.66 5.45 -15.22
N ALA A 37 8.89 4.94 -15.19
CA ALA A 37 9.38 4.11 -14.09
C ALA A 37 9.51 4.90 -12.77
N PHE A 38 9.95 6.16 -12.84
CA PHE A 38 10.00 7.05 -11.67
C PHE A 38 8.62 7.39 -11.11
N LEU A 39 7.62 7.60 -11.97
CA LEU A 39 6.23 7.78 -11.53
C LEU A 39 5.68 6.51 -10.85
N GLY A 40 6.07 5.33 -11.33
CA GLY A 40 5.73 4.04 -10.71
C GLY A 40 6.35 3.84 -9.32
N LEU A 41 7.54 4.39 -9.04
CA LEU A 41 8.13 4.34 -7.68
C LEU A 41 7.29 5.10 -6.65
N GLY A 42 6.69 6.23 -7.05
CA GLY A 42 5.81 7.02 -6.18
C GLY A 42 4.53 6.27 -5.81
N THR A 43 3.94 5.55 -6.77
CA THR A 43 2.74 4.74 -6.51
C THR A 43 3.06 3.52 -5.64
N VAL A 44 4.20 2.85 -5.87
CA VAL A 44 4.65 1.74 -5.02
C VAL A 44 4.89 2.20 -3.58
N HIS A 45 5.52 3.35 -3.37
CA HIS A 45 5.71 3.88 -2.01
C HIS A 45 4.39 4.27 -1.33
N ALA A 46 3.43 4.83 -2.06
CA ALA A 46 2.11 5.14 -1.52
C ALA A 46 1.35 3.87 -1.10
N ASP A 47 1.39 2.83 -1.94
CA ASP A 47 0.73 1.54 -1.68
C ASP A 47 1.39 0.79 -0.50
N THR A 48 2.72 0.80 -0.45
CA THR A 48 3.49 0.23 0.67
C THR A 48 3.13 0.92 1.98
N ARG A 49 3.01 2.25 1.97
CA ARG A 49 2.64 3.03 3.16
C ARG A 49 1.22 2.73 3.64
N SER A 50 0.26 2.60 2.73
CA SER A 50 -1.10 2.16 3.05
C SER A 50 -1.10 0.76 3.69
N THR A 51 -0.30 -0.15 3.14
CA THR A 51 -0.14 -1.51 3.67
C THR A 51 0.41 -1.53 5.10
N TYR A 52 1.45 -0.75 5.39
CA TYR A 52 1.97 -0.61 6.76
C TYR A 52 0.94 -0.01 7.71
N ALA A 53 0.14 0.95 7.24
CA ALA A 53 -0.90 1.54 8.05
C ALA A 53 -2.01 0.53 8.41
N LEU A 54 -2.39 -0.33 7.47
CA LEU A 54 -3.33 -1.43 7.72
C LEU A 54 -2.79 -2.43 8.73
N ASP A 55 -1.51 -2.79 8.62
CA ASP A 55 -0.84 -3.72 9.54
C ASP A 55 -0.74 -3.16 10.97
N ALA A 56 -0.38 -1.89 11.11
CA ALA A 56 -0.39 -1.21 12.42
C ALA A 56 -1.80 -1.14 13.03
N GLY A 57 -2.84 -0.92 12.21
CA GLY A 57 -4.23 -0.98 12.65
C GLY A 57 -4.64 -2.36 13.15
N LEU A 58 -4.11 -3.42 12.52
CA LEU A 58 -4.33 -4.80 12.95
C LEU A 58 -3.68 -5.07 14.31
N ALA A 59 -2.40 -4.74 14.46
CA ALA A 59 -1.68 -4.91 15.72
C ALA A 59 -2.37 -4.17 16.88
N TYR A 60 -2.84 -2.95 16.63
CA TYR A 60 -3.63 -2.19 17.59
C TYR A 60 -4.93 -2.90 17.97
N ALA A 61 -5.68 -3.43 17.00
CA ALA A 61 -6.92 -4.16 17.26
C ALA A 61 -6.69 -5.39 18.14
N MET A 62 -5.64 -6.16 17.86
CA MET A 62 -5.27 -7.34 18.63
C MET A 62 -4.88 -6.99 20.06
N GLN A 63 -4.09 -5.93 20.25
CA GLN A 63 -3.75 -5.44 21.60
C GLN A 63 -5.02 -5.11 22.40
N VAL A 64 -5.98 -4.41 21.79
CA VAL A 64 -7.24 -4.05 22.47
C VAL A 64 -8.07 -5.30 22.83
N ILE A 65 -8.06 -6.33 21.99
CA ILE A 65 -8.75 -7.60 22.28
C ILE A 65 -8.05 -8.35 23.43
N ASP A 66 -6.72 -8.36 23.44
CA ASP A 66 -5.90 -8.98 24.49
C ASP A 66 -6.10 -8.29 25.84
N GLU A 67 -6.12 -6.95 25.88
CA GLU A 67 -6.43 -6.16 27.08
C GLU A 67 -7.81 -6.49 27.69
N LYS A 68 -8.73 -7.07 26.90
CA LYS A 68 -10.04 -7.52 27.36
C LYS A 68 -10.08 -8.99 27.74
N ASN A 69 -8.95 -9.70 27.75
CA ASN A 69 -8.87 -11.15 27.96
C ASN A 69 -9.89 -11.89 27.08
N GLY A 70 -10.07 -11.45 25.83
CA GLY A 70 -11.04 -12.03 24.91
C GLY A 70 -12.53 -11.87 25.29
N ASN A 71 -12.88 -11.09 26.32
CA ASN A 71 -14.26 -10.77 26.68
C ASN A 71 -14.78 -9.62 25.81
N GLY A 72 -15.52 -9.97 24.77
CA GLY A 72 -15.98 -9.04 23.74
C GLY A 72 -17.41 -8.58 23.83
N CYS A 73 -18.13 -8.91 24.90
CA CYS A 73 -19.53 -8.56 25.00
C CYS A 73 -19.77 -7.03 24.91
N ASN A 74 -18.75 -6.23 25.26
CA ASN A 74 -18.66 -4.78 25.08
C ASN A 74 -17.47 -4.39 24.18
N ALA A 75 -17.44 -4.88 22.94
CA ALA A 75 -16.44 -4.48 21.95
C ALA A 75 -16.31 -2.94 21.87
N PRO A 76 -15.08 -2.39 21.89
CA PRO A 76 -14.90 -0.96 21.72
C PRO A 76 -15.46 -0.53 20.37
N LYS A 77 -16.20 0.60 20.37
CA LYS A 77 -16.64 1.22 19.12
C LYS A 77 -15.40 1.62 18.31
N THR A 78 -15.60 1.71 16.99
CA THR A 78 -14.60 2.10 15.99
C THR A 78 -13.64 3.15 16.53
N SER A 79 -12.36 2.81 16.58
CA SER A 79 -11.29 3.67 17.09
C SER A 79 -10.38 4.08 15.94
N GLY A 80 -10.18 5.38 15.78
CA GLY A 80 -9.28 5.94 14.78
C GLY A 80 -7.85 5.96 15.32
N LEU A 81 -6.92 5.37 14.58
CA LEU A 81 -5.48 5.46 14.82
C LEU A 81 -4.86 6.38 13.77
N THR A 82 -4.23 7.46 14.21
CA THR A 82 -3.49 8.36 13.31
C THR A 82 -2.02 8.01 13.32
N LEU A 83 -1.50 7.60 12.16
CA LEU A 83 -0.09 7.28 11.95
C LEU A 83 0.59 8.43 11.23
N ASN A 84 1.54 9.07 11.90
CA ASN A 84 2.31 10.18 11.34
C ASN A 84 3.53 9.66 10.60
N TYR A 85 3.54 9.86 9.28
CA TYR A 85 4.69 9.59 8.42
C TYR A 85 5.32 10.93 7.97
N PRO A 86 6.60 10.94 7.58
CA PRO A 86 7.24 12.14 7.03
C PRO A 86 6.51 12.75 5.83
N SER A 87 5.81 11.92 5.05
CA SER A 87 5.01 12.32 3.88
C SER A 87 3.54 12.63 4.21
N GLY A 88 3.17 12.75 5.50
CA GLY A 88 1.85 13.13 5.99
C GLY A 88 1.28 12.16 7.03
N ALA A 89 0.09 12.46 7.54
CA ALA A 89 -0.63 11.54 8.42
C ALA A 89 -1.52 10.57 7.59
N ILE A 90 -1.64 9.33 8.05
CA ILE A 90 -2.69 8.40 7.61
C ILE A 90 -3.60 8.11 8.81
N THR A 91 -4.89 8.31 8.62
CA THR A 91 -5.90 7.86 9.60
C THR A 91 -6.34 6.46 9.22
N VAL A 92 -6.17 5.55 10.16
CA VAL A 92 -6.62 4.15 10.09
C VAL A 92 -7.86 4.04 10.96
N ASN A 93 -8.95 3.55 10.39
CA ASN A 93 -10.18 3.28 11.13
C ASN A 93 -10.22 1.81 11.51
N VAL A 94 -10.25 1.51 12.80
CA VAL A 94 -10.28 0.14 13.33
C VAL A 94 -11.67 -0.12 13.90
N GLY A 95 -12.45 -0.96 13.24
CA GLY A 95 -13.74 -1.45 13.72
C GLY A 95 -13.59 -2.84 14.32
N ILE A 96 -14.02 -3.01 15.57
CA ILE A 96 -14.00 -4.30 16.25
C ILE A 96 -15.45 -4.70 16.52
N GLN A 97 -15.85 -5.85 15.99
CA GLN A 97 -17.18 -6.43 16.19
C GLN A 97 -17.04 -7.76 16.93
N LYS A 98 -17.88 -7.94 17.94
CA LYS A 98 -17.98 -9.21 18.64
C LYS A 98 -18.73 -10.23 17.80
N GLY A 99 -18.27 -11.47 17.84
CA GLY A 99 -19.00 -12.63 17.36
C GLY A 99 -19.91 -13.22 18.43
N ASN A 100 -20.42 -14.43 18.14
CA ASN A 100 -21.23 -15.21 19.05
C ASN A 100 -20.62 -16.63 19.15
N PRO A 101 -20.20 -17.10 20.34
CA PRO A 101 -20.27 -16.43 21.65
C PRO A 101 -19.32 -15.23 21.77
N CYS A 102 -19.63 -14.28 22.67
CA CYS A 102 -18.82 -13.07 22.90
C CYS A 102 -17.77 -13.21 24.02
N HIS A 103 -17.69 -14.35 24.68
CA HIS A 103 -16.70 -14.68 25.71
C HIS A 103 -16.56 -16.19 25.83
N GLY A 104 -15.49 -16.64 26.50
CA GLY A 104 -15.22 -18.05 26.72
C GLY A 104 -14.61 -18.75 25.51
N ASN A 105 -14.44 -20.07 25.61
CA ASN A 105 -13.81 -20.85 24.56
C ASN A 105 -14.67 -20.86 23.28
N GLY A 106 -14.07 -20.51 22.15
CA GLY A 106 -14.75 -20.41 20.86
C GLY A 106 -15.39 -19.04 20.59
N ALA A 107 -15.12 -18.04 21.45
CA ALA A 107 -15.51 -16.67 21.14
C ALA A 107 -14.77 -16.15 19.90
N THR A 108 -15.47 -15.37 19.08
CA THR A 108 -14.91 -14.84 17.84
C THR A 108 -14.96 -13.32 17.82
N TRP A 109 -14.00 -12.72 17.13
CA TRP A 109 -13.95 -11.29 16.86
C TRP A 109 -13.78 -11.07 15.38
N ASN A 110 -14.53 -10.11 14.84
CA ASN A 110 -14.36 -9.63 13.48
C ASN A 110 -13.81 -8.21 13.54
N VAL A 111 -12.61 -8.03 13.00
CA VAL A 111 -11.90 -6.76 12.96
C VAL A 111 -11.90 -6.27 11.53
N THR A 112 -12.36 -5.05 11.30
CA THR A 112 -12.26 -4.36 10.01
C THR A 112 -11.31 -3.19 10.17
N ILE A 113 -10.27 -3.14 9.36
CA ILE A 113 -9.29 -2.05 9.35
C ILE A 113 -9.40 -1.36 8.00
N THR A 114 -9.62 -0.05 8.01
CA THR A 114 -9.70 0.75 6.78
C THR A 114 -8.66 1.86 6.82
N ALA A 115 -7.83 1.94 5.79
CA ALA A 115 -6.85 3.01 5.61
C ALA A 115 -6.86 3.48 4.15
N THR A 116 -6.96 4.79 3.92
CA THR A 116 -6.85 5.41 2.58
C THR A 116 -7.77 4.79 1.50
N GLY A 117 -8.94 4.27 1.89
CA GLY A 117 -9.90 3.63 0.96
C GLY A 117 -9.75 2.12 0.79
N THR A 118 -8.65 1.53 1.27
CA THR A 118 -8.46 0.07 1.31
C THR A 118 -8.94 -0.47 2.66
N SER A 119 -9.63 -1.60 2.65
CA SER A 119 -10.04 -2.30 3.87
C SER A 119 -9.45 -3.70 3.93
N ARG A 120 -9.14 -4.15 5.14
CA ARG A 120 -8.79 -5.53 5.46
C ARG A 120 -9.68 -6.02 6.57
N THR A 121 -10.01 -7.30 6.52
CA THR A 121 -10.78 -7.94 7.58
C THR A 121 -9.97 -9.04 8.22
N LEU A 122 -10.04 -9.13 9.54
CA LEU A 122 -9.42 -10.20 10.29
C LEU A 122 -10.47 -10.84 11.19
N MET A 123 -10.55 -12.16 11.12
CA MET A 123 -11.33 -12.96 12.06
C MET A 123 -10.39 -13.59 13.07
N ALA A 124 -10.56 -13.27 14.34
CA ALA A 124 -9.80 -13.85 15.45
C ALA A 124 -10.68 -14.81 16.25
N LEU A 125 -10.14 -15.99 16.56
CA LEU A 125 -10.72 -16.98 17.46
C LEU A 125 -10.04 -16.90 18.81
N VAL A 126 -10.85 -16.82 19.86
CA VAL A 126 -10.41 -16.81 21.25
C VAL A 126 -10.62 -18.19 21.86
N THR A 127 -9.55 -18.72 22.45
CA THR A 127 -9.59 -19.92 23.27
C THR A 127 -9.34 -19.53 24.72
N GLN A 128 -10.14 -20.10 25.60
CA GLN A 128 -9.97 -19.92 27.04
C GLN A 128 -8.93 -20.93 27.55
N VAL A 129 -7.89 -20.43 28.22
CA VAL A 129 -6.83 -21.23 28.85
C VAL A 129 -6.86 -20.92 30.35
N GLY A 130 -7.58 -21.74 31.12
CA GLY A 130 -7.81 -21.50 32.54
C GLY A 130 -8.67 -20.24 32.80
N PRO A 131 -8.24 -19.30 33.65
CA PRO A 131 -8.96 -18.04 33.88
C PRO A 131 -8.73 -16.98 32.78
N SER A 132 -7.78 -17.21 31.87
CA SER A 132 -7.41 -16.26 30.80
C SER A 132 -8.00 -16.68 29.46
N SER A 133 -8.18 -15.73 28.54
CA SER A 133 -8.51 -16.04 27.14
C SER A 133 -7.45 -15.48 26.23
N VAL A 134 -7.04 -16.28 25.25
CA VAL A 134 -5.95 -15.99 24.31
C VAL A 134 -6.48 -16.11 22.89
N VAL A 135 -6.03 -15.25 21.98
CA VAL A 135 -6.27 -15.45 20.55
C VAL A 135 -5.43 -16.62 20.06
N THR A 136 -6.05 -17.68 19.57
CA THR A 136 -5.36 -18.91 19.14
C THR A 136 -5.36 -19.12 17.64
N TRP A 137 -6.21 -18.40 16.92
CA TRP A 137 -6.25 -18.45 15.47
C TRP A 137 -6.71 -17.11 14.92
N GLU A 138 -6.08 -16.69 13.83
CA GLU A 138 -6.43 -15.50 13.08
C GLU A 138 -6.43 -15.79 11.58
N SER A 139 -7.37 -15.20 10.86
CA SER A 139 -7.44 -15.26 9.41
C SER A 139 -7.66 -13.88 8.83
N ILE A 140 -6.75 -13.48 7.94
CA ILE A 140 -6.80 -12.23 7.20
C ILE A 140 -7.49 -12.49 5.87
N GLN A 141 -8.53 -11.70 5.58
CA GLN A 141 -9.23 -11.66 4.30
C GLN A 141 -9.05 -10.31 3.63
#